data_AF-A0A820IKZ9-F1
#
_entry.id   AF-A0A820IKZ9-F1
#
_cell.length_a   1.000
_cell.length_b   1.000
_cell.length_c   1.000
_cell.angle_alpha   90.00
_cell.angle_beta   90.00
_cell.angle_gamma   90.00
#
_symmetry.space_group_name_H-M   'P 1'
#
loop_
_entity.id
_entity.type
_entity.pdbx_description
1 polymer ?
#
loop_
_entity_poly.entity_id
_entity_poly.type
_entity_poly.pdbx_seq_one_letter_code
_entity_poly.pdbx_strand_id
1 'polypeptide(L)'
;MTEVKARFNEKLSELNAYNTIRDEYENLMENTLKIIQIIETKTQQSYGIDLRQNLDLLKDLTNEMQTHRSLIDRLQLLSSTLSSQLIDKNERERVRRRLNEIIRRWAQLEQDLMSEEENMEEIKNLTELYHYININCEQWLKQ
;
A
#
# COMPACT_ATOMS: atom_id res chain seq x y z
N MET A 1 -11.75 50.25 8.51
CA MET A 1 -12.28 49.74 7.21
C MET A 1 -11.20 49.01 6.40
N THR A 2 -10.03 49.61 6.16
CA THR A 2 -8.88 48.97 5.50
C THR A 2 -8.32 47.76 6.25
N GLU A 3 -8.19 47.85 7.57
CA GLU A 3 -7.66 46.75 8.40
C GLU A 3 -8.60 45.53 8.45
N VAL A 4 -9.91 45.76 8.46
CA VAL A 4 -10.93 44.69 8.42
C VAL A 4 -10.90 43.97 7.07
N LYS A 5 -10.74 44.71 5.96
CA LYS A 5 -10.56 44.12 4.62
C LYS A 5 -9.26 43.30 4.52
N ALA A 6 -8.17 43.79 5.10
CA ALA A 6 -6.90 43.07 5.11
C ALA A 6 -7.01 41.73 5.86
N ARG A 7 -7.57 41.74 7.09
CA ARG A 7 -7.80 40.51 7.88
C ARG A 7 -8.77 39.54 7.21
N PHE A 8 -9.80 40.06 6.53
CA PHE A 8 -10.73 39.22 5.77
C PHE A 8 -10.03 38.52 4.59
N ASN A 9 -9.21 39.26 3.83
CA ASN A 9 -8.46 38.69 2.70
C ASN A 9 -7.43 37.65 3.17
N GLU A 10 -6.78 37.88 4.31
CA GLU A 10 -5.87 36.92 4.93
C GLU A 10 -6.59 35.62 5.29
N LYS A 11 -7.76 35.72 5.95
CA LYS A 11 -8.58 34.55 6.29
C LYS A 11 -9.13 33.82 5.06
N LEU A 12 -9.48 34.55 4.00
CA LEU A 12 -9.89 33.94 2.73
C LEU A 12 -8.72 33.16 2.09
N SER A 13 -7.50 33.70 2.15
CA SER A 13 -6.30 33.04 1.65
C SER A 13 -5.98 31.76 2.44
N GLU A 14 -6.10 31.81 3.77
CA GLU A 14 -5.95 30.62 4.64
C GLU A 14 -6.97 29.54 4.29
N LEU A 15 -8.23 29.92 4.09
CA LEU A 15 -9.30 28.99 3.73
C LEU A 15 -9.05 28.33 2.36
N ASN A 16 -8.59 29.10 1.38
CA ASN A 16 -8.26 28.58 0.06
C ASN A 16 -7.08 27.59 0.13
N ALA A 17 -6.02 27.93 0.88
CA ALA A 17 -4.88 27.04 1.09
C ALA A 17 -5.31 25.73 1.77
N TYR A 18 -6.17 25.81 2.79
CA TYR A 18 -6.74 24.64 3.45
C TYR A 18 -7.53 23.75 2.47
N ASN A 19 -8.41 24.34 1.66
CA ASN A 19 -9.20 23.58 0.68
C ASN A 19 -8.30 22.87 -0.33
N THR A 20 -7.25 23.51 -0.83
CA THR A 20 -6.26 22.88 -1.72
C THR A 20 -5.62 21.66 -1.07
N ILE A 21 -5.14 21.79 0.17
CA ILE A 21 -4.49 20.67 0.89
C ILE A 21 -5.49 19.54 1.13
N ARG A 22 -6.75 19.86 1.47
CA ARG A 22 -7.81 18.87 1.67
C ARG A 22 -8.10 18.10 0.39
N ASP A 23 -8.23 18.80 -0.73
CA ASP A 23 -8.54 18.19 -2.02
C ASP A 23 -7.35 17.32 -2.49
N GLU A 24 -6.11 17.76 -2.27
CA GLU A 24 -4.92 16.93 -2.50
C GLU A 24 -4.90 15.66 -1.63
N TYR A 25 -5.25 15.79 -0.35
CA TYR A 25 -5.33 14.65 0.56
C TYR A 25 -6.38 13.63 0.14
N GLU A 26 -7.61 14.07 -0.17
CA GLU A 26 -8.68 13.16 -0.61
C GLU A 26 -8.33 12.46 -1.94
N ASN A 27 -7.75 13.19 -2.90
CA ASN A 27 -7.28 12.61 -4.16
C ASN A 27 -6.19 11.56 -3.94
N LEU A 28 -5.19 11.87 -3.11
CA LEU A 28 -4.12 10.93 -2.79
C LEU A 28 -4.67 9.70 -2.06
N MET A 29 -5.65 9.91 -1.17
CA MET A 29 -6.30 8.82 -0.44
C MET A 29 -7.03 7.86 -1.36
N GLU A 30 -7.81 8.40 -2.31
CA GLU A 30 -8.53 7.61 -3.28
C GLU A 30 -7.57 6.81 -4.18
N ASN A 31 -6.47 7.44 -4.61
CA ASN A 31 -5.46 6.77 -5.42
C ASN A 31 -4.78 5.63 -4.65
N THR A 32 -4.40 5.84 -3.40
CA THR A 32 -3.82 4.78 -2.55
C THR A 32 -4.79 3.63 -2.33
N LEU A 33 -6.09 3.92 -2.13
CA LEU A 33 -7.12 2.88 -2.01
C LEU A 33 -7.28 2.06 -3.30
N LYS A 34 -7.20 2.69 -4.47
CA LYS A 34 -7.25 1.97 -5.76
C LYS A 34 -6.05 1.05 -5.92
N ILE A 35 -4.84 1.49 -5.55
CA ILE A 35 -3.63 0.66 -5.59
C ILE A 35 -3.78 -0.55 -4.66
N ILE A 36 -4.25 -0.32 -3.43
CA ILE A 36 -4.56 -1.39 -2.46
C ILE A 36 -5.51 -2.42 -3.08
N GLN A 37 -6.61 -1.97 -3.69
CA GLN A 37 -7.58 -2.86 -4.34
C GLN A 37 -7.00 -3.66 -5.51
N ILE A 38 -6.13 -3.04 -6.32
CA ILE A 38 -5.45 -3.71 -7.44
C ILE A 38 -4.55 -4.82 -6.90
N ILE A 39 -3.75 -4.53 -5.86
CA ILE A 39 -2.88 -5.51 -5.22
C ILE A 39 -3.72 -6.65 -4.64
N GLU A 40 -4.74 -6.36 -3.83
CA GLU A 40 -5.64 -7.37 -3.27
C GLU A 40 -6.25 -8.28 -4.34
N THR A 41 -6.70 -7.70 -5.46
CA THR A 41 -7.29 -8.45 -6.57
C THR A 41 -6.26 -9.36 -7.25
N LYS A 42 -5.06 -8.85 -7.51
CA LYS A 42 -3.97 -9.64 -8.12
C LYS A 42 -3.50 -10.76 -7.18
N THR A 43 -3.40 -10.50 -5.88
CA THR A 43 -3.10 -11.53 -4.87
C THR A 43 -4.18 -12.60 -4.84
N GLN A 44 -5.47 -12.25 -4.94
CA GLN A 44 -6.53 -13.25 -5.04
C GLN A 44 -6.45 -14.11 -6.31
N GLN A 45 -6.00 -13.51 -7.43
CA GLN A 45 -5.84 -14.22 -8.70
C GLN A 45 -4.65 -15.19 -8.67
N SER A 46 -3.63 -14.95 -7.86
CA SER A 46 -2.46 -15.83 -7.77
C SER A 46 -2.83 -17.25 -7.29
N TYR A 47 -3.83 -17.41 -6.44
CA TYR A 47 -4.25 -18.72 -5.94
C TYR A 47 -4.69 -19.74 -7.03
N GLY A 48 -4.84 -19.35 -8.30
CA GLY A 48 -5.23 -20.22 -9.41
C GLY A 48 -4.19 -20.47 -10.51
N ILE A 49 -2.94 -19.98 -10.37
CA ILE A 49 -1.93 -19.99 -11.44
C ILE A 49 -0.78 -20.97 -11.11
N ASP A 50 -0.02 -21.40 -12.13
CA ASP A 50 1.22 -22.17 -12.00
C ASP A 50 2.22 -21.52 -11.02
N LEU A 51 2.92 -22.36 -10.24
CA LEU A 51 3.85 -21.97 -9.20
C LEU A 51 4.85 -20.89 -9.64
N ARG A 52 5.40 -21.00 -10.86
CA ARG A 52 6.40 -20.05 -11.36
C ARG A 52 5.80 -18.68 -11.68
N GLN A 53 4.62 -18.68 -12.30
CA GLN A 53 3.90 -17.46 -12.64
C GLN A 53 3.41 -16.73 -11.38
N ASN A 54 3.07 -17.47 -10.32
CA ASN A 54 2.76 -16.87 -9.02
C ASN A 54 3.95 -16.17 -8.39
N LEU A 55 5.13 -16.78 -8.45
CA LEU A 55 6.33 -16.23 -7.82
C LEU A 55 6.79 -14.94 -8.53
N ASP A 56 6.70 -14.89 -9.86
CA ASP A 56 6.95 -13.67 -10.63
C ASP A 56 5.90 -12.59 -10.34
N LEU A 57 4.61 -12.95 -10.25
CA LEU A 57 3.53 -12.03 -9.89
C LEU A 57 3.70 -11.43 -8.48
N LEU A 58 4.08 -12.25 -7.50
CA LEU A 58 4.33 -11.79 -6.13
C LEU A 58 5.49 -10.79 -6.08
N LYS A 59 6.58 -11.05 -6.81
CA LYS A 59 7.72 -10.13 -6.92
C LYS A 59 7.34 -8.80 -7.56
N ASP A 60 6.53 -8.84 -8.62
CA ASP A 60 6.01 -7.64 -9.27
C ASP A 60 5.12 -6.82 -8.31
N LEU A 61 4.28 -7.49 -7.52
CA LEU A 61 3.43 -6.86 -6.50
C LEU A 61 4.27 -6.23 -5.37
N THR A 62 5.29 -6.93 -4.87
CA THR A 62 6.23 -6.41 -3.87
C THR A 62 6.95 -5.16 -4.39
N ASN A 63 7.39 -5.17 -5.65
CA ASN A 63 8.01 -4.00 -6.29
C ASN A 63 7.01 -2.84 -6.43
N GLU A 64 5.77 -3.12 -6.89
CA GLU A 64 4.70 -2.12 -7.01
C GLU A 64 4.41 -1.46 -5.66
N MET A 65 4.33 -2.23 -4.57
CA MET A 65 4.22 -1.67 -3.22
C MET A 65 5.39 -0.78 -2.84
N GLN A 66 6.63 -1.22 -3.06
CA GLN A 66 7.81 -0.41 -2.72
C GLN A 66 7.82 0.93 -3.47
N THR A 67 7.46 0.94 -4.76
CA THR A 67 7.37 2.18 -5.55
C THR A 67 6.33 3.16 -5.01
N HIS A 68 5.23 2.64 -4.45
CA HIS A 68 4.12 3.42 -3.94
C HIS A 68 4.22 3.75 -2.44
N ARG A 69 5.24 3.25 -1.72
CA ARG A 69 5.47 3.56 -0.31
C ARG A 69 5.54 5.06 -0.02
N SER A 70 6.13 5.83 -0.93
CA SER A 70 6.22 7.30 -0.85
C SER A 70 4.85 7.99 -0.79
N LEU A 71 3.79 7.37 -1.31
CA LEU A 71 2.42 7.89 -1.22
C LEU A 71 1.89 7.83 0.21
N ILE A 72 2.26 6.79 0.97
CA ILE A 72 1.89 6.65 2.38
C ILE A 72 2.56 7.74 3.21
N ASP A 73 3.85 7.99 2.99
CA ASP A 73 4.59 9.05 3.69
C ASP A 73 3.99 10.43 3.39
N ARG A 74 3.62 10.67 2.13
CA ARG A 74 2.95 11.91 1.72
C ARG A 74 1.55 12.05 2.32
N LEU A 75 0.77 10.95 2.41
CA LEU A 75 -0.52 10.94 3.11
C LEU A 75 -0.40 11.27 4.59
N GLN A 76 0.62 10.73 5.26
CA GLN A 76 0.89 11.03 6.66
C GLN A 76 1.21 12.52 6.86
N LEU A 77 2.04 13.09 5.98
CA LEU A 77 2.38 14.51 6.01
C LEU A 77 1.13 15.39 5.82
N LEU A 78 0.36 15.16 4.74
CA LEU A 78 -0.86 15.92 4.45
C LEU A 78 -1.89 15.80 5.57
N SER A 79 -2.07 14.60 6.13
CA SER A 79 -2.97 14.36 7.26
C SER A 79 -2.54 15.14 8.50
N SER A 80 -1.23 15.20 8.79
CA SER A 80 -0.68 15.97 9.92
C SER A 80 -0.94 17.46 9.72
N THR A 81 -0.65 17.97 8.51
CA THR A 81 -0.89 19.37 8.14
C THR A 81 -2.38 19.72 8.28
N LEU A 82 -3.29 18.91 7.73
CA LEU A 82 -4.74 19.12 7.85
C LEU A 82 -5.19 19.08 9.30
N SER A 83 -4.71 18.10 10.06
CA SER A 83 -5.08 17.96 11.48
C SER A 83 -4.61 19.14 12.33
N SER A 84 -3.51 19.81 11.96
CA SER A 84 -3.02 21.01 12.65
C SER A 84 -3.87 22.26 12.36
N GLN A 85 -4.51 22.31 11.19
CA GLN A 85 -5.32 23.45 10.73
C GLN A 85 -6.81 23.30 11.08
N LEU A 86 -7.26 22.08 11.36
CA LEU A 86 -8.62 21.78 11.76
C LEU A 86 -8.90 22.19 13.21
N ILE A 87 -9.85 23.10 13.39
CA ILE A 87 -10.37 23.48 14.71
C ILE A 87 -11.31 22.39 15.25
N ASP A 88 -12.17 21.84 14.38
CA ASP A 88 -13.11 20.79 14.73
C ASP A 88 -12.37 19.50 15.12
N LYS A 89 -12.63 19.03 16.34
CA LYS A 89 -12.07 17.78 16.88
C LYS A 89 -12.62 16.55 16.16
N ASN A 90 -13.87 16.57 15.72
CA ASN A 90 -14.50 15.45 15.04
C ASN A 90 -13.91 15.24 13.63
N GLU A 91 -13.66 16.32 12.90
CA GLU A 91 -12.99 16.25 11.60
C GLU A 91 -11.56 15.74 11.72
N ARG A 92 -10.80 16.23 12.71
CA ARG A 92 -9.45 15.71 13.02
C ARG A 92 -9.46 14.22 13.29
N GLU A 93 -10.40 13.77 14.12
CA GLU A 93 -10.52 12.36 14.45
C GLU A 93 -10.93 11.51 13.24
N ARG A 94 -11.79 12.03 12.36
CA ARG A 94 -12.17 11.36 11.11
C ARG A 94 -10.97 11.19 10.17
N VAL A 95 -10.19 12.26 9.95
CA VAL A 95 -8.96 12.24 9.14
C VAL A 95 -7.97 11.23 9.72
N ARG A 96 -7.74 11.29 11.03
CA ARG A 96 -6.84 10.36 11.75
C ARG A 96 -7.27 8.90 11.61
N ARG A 97 -8.57 8.60 11.77
CA ARG A 97 -9.09 7.23 11.63
C ARG A 97 -8.92 6.68 10.22
N ARG A 98 -9.24 7.48 9.19
CA ARG A 98 -9.07 7.06 7.79
C ARG A 98 -7.61 6.80 7.44
N LEU A 99 -6.71 7.68 7.86
CA LEU A 99 -5.26 7.47 7.69
C LEU A 99 -4.81 6.17 8.37
N ASN A 100 -5.19 5.97 9.63
CA ASN A 100 -4.78 4.77 10.38
C ASN A 100 -5.31 3.48 9.74
N GLU A 101 -6.52 3.49 9.18
CA GLU A 101 -7.06 2.33 8.47
C GLU A 101 -6.21 2.00 7.24
N ILE A 102 -5.83 3.00 6.45
CA ILE A 102 -5.01 2.80 5.24
C ILE A 102 -3.59 2.36 5.59
N ILE A 103 -2.95 2.97 6.59
CA ILE A 103 -1.63 2.52 7.07
C ILE A 103 -1.71 1.07 7.53
N ARG A 104 -2.75 0.70 8.29
CA ARG A 104 -2.93 -0.67 8.77
C ARG A 104 -3.11 -1.66 7.63
N ARG A 105 -3.98 -1.35 6.66
CA ARG A 105 -4.19 -2.22 5.49
C ARG A 105 -2.93 -2.35 4.65
N TRP A 106 -2.22 -1.25 4.44
CA TRP A 106 -0.96 -1.24 3.71
C TRP A 106 0.08 -2.14 4.39
N ALA A 107 0.28 -1.98 5.70
CA ALA A 107 1.22 -2.81 6.46
C ALA A 107 0.83 -4.30 6.47
N GLN A 108 -0.47 -4.60 6.55
CA GLN A 108 -0.96 -5.97 6.45
C GLN A 108 -0.63 -6.58 5.10
N LEU A 109 -0.89 -5.85 4.00
CA LEU A 109 -0.60 -6.32 2.64
C LEU A 109 0.91 -6.53 2.41
N GLU A 110 1.76 -5.64 2.93
CA GLU A 110 3.22 -5.84 2.85
C GLU A 110 3.63 -7.13 3.56
N GLN A 111 3.08 -7.38 4.74
CA GLN A 111 3.41 -8.58 5.52
C GLN A 111 2.89 -9.85 4.82
N ASP A 112 1.66 -9.82 4.30
CA ASP A 112 1.04 -10.96 3.63
C ASP A 112 1.81 -11.31 2.35
N LEU A 113 2.20 -10.31 1.54
CA LEU A 113 2.98 -10.53 0.33
C LEU A 113 4.37 -11.08 0.60
N MET A 114 5.09 -10.54 1.60
CA MET A 114 6.40 -11.07 1.96
C MET A 114 6.30 -12.52 2.46
N SER A 115 5.30 -12.82 3.29
CA SER A 115 5.10 -14.19 3.79
C SER A 115 4.75 -15.16 2.66
N GLU A 116 3.91 -14.75 1.71
CA GLU A 116 3.54 -15.59 0.57
C GLU A 116 4.74 -15.81 -0.36
N GLU A 117 5.55 -14.78 -0.62
CA GLU A 117 6.78 -14.89 -1.40
C GLU A 117 7.77 -15.88 -0.77
N GLU A 118 7.99 -15.79 0.55
CA GLU A 118 8.84 -16.72 1.30
C GLU A 118 8.34 -18.17 1.21
N ASN A 119 7.03 -18.39 1.43
CA ASN A 119 6.42 -19.72 1.35
C ASN A 119 6.56 -20.32 -0.05
N MET A 120 6.34 -19.51 -1.10
CA MET A 120 6.41 -19.98 -2.49
C MET A 120 7.84 -20.32 -2.92
N GLU A 121 8.84 -19.57 -2.46
CA GLU A 121 10.25 -19.90 -2.69
C GLU A 121 10.65 -21.18 -1.95
N GLU A 122 10.13 -21.44 -0.75
CA GLU A 122 10.34 -22.71 -0.04
C GLU A 122 9.73 -23.90 -0.81
N ILE A 123 8.49 -23.78 -1.30
CA ILE A 123 7.83 -24.82 -2.09
C ILE A 123 8.63 -25.12 -3.38
N LYS A 124 9.13 -24.07 -4.05
CA LYS A 124 9.98 -24.23 -5.22
C LYS A 124 11.26 -25.03 -4.90
N ASN A 125 11.96 -24.67 -3.82
CA ASN A 125 13.16 -25.38 -3.38
C ASN A 125 12.88 -26.86 -3.06
N LEU A 126 11.78 -27.16 -2.38
CA LEU A 126 11.35 -28.53 -2.08
C LEU A 126 11.02 -29.32 -3.35
N THR A 127 10.38 -28.67 -4.33
CA THR A 127 10.05 -29.29 -5.62
C THR A 127 11.30 -29.63 -6.42
N GLU A 128 12.27 -28.72 -6.46
CA GLU A 128 13.56 -28.95 -7.11
C GLU A 128 14.35 -30.07 -6.42
N LEU A 129 14.36 -30.12 -5.09
CA LEU A 129 14.99 -31.18 -4.31
C LEU A 129 14.34 -32.54 -4.58
N TYR A 130 13.01 -32.61 -4.57
CA TYR A 130 12.26 -33.83 -4.88
C TYR A 130 12.60 -34.34 -6.29
N HIS A 131 12.64 -33.45 -7.28
CA HIS A 131 12.99 -33.81 -8.65
C HIS A 131 14.41 -34.38 -8.75
N TYR A 132 15.37 -33.75 -8.08
CA TYR A 132 16.74 -34.23 -8.00
C TYR A 132 16.83 -35.63 -7.36
N ILE A 133 16.15 -35.84 -6.23
CA ILE A 133 16.11 -37.16 -5.56
C ILE A 133 15.49 -38.21 -6.48
N ASN A 134 14.36 -37.90 -7.11
CA ASN A 134 13.67 -38.85 -7.98
C ASN A 134 14.55 -39.29 -9.17
N ILE A 135 15.22 -38.33 -9.82
CA ILE A 135 16.18 -38.64 -10.91
C ILE A 135 17.28 -39.58 -10.41
N ASN A 136 17.88 -39.29 -9.25
CA ASN A 136 18.96 -40.11 -8.71
C ASN A 136 18.49 -41.52 -8.31
N CYS A 137 17.30 -41.63 -7.72
CA CYS A 137 16.71 -42.93 -7.39
C CYS A 137 16.46 -43.76 -8.66
N GLU A 138 15.93 -43.16 -9.73
CA GLU A 138 15.77 -43.84 -11.02
C GLU A 138 17.10 -44.29 -11.63
N GLN A 139 18.16 -43.50 -11.48
CA GLN A 139 19.50 -43.88 -11.94
C GLN A 139 20.07 -45.04 -11.13
N TRP A 140 19.92 -45.02 -9.81
CA TRP A 140 20.38 -46.11 -8.93
C TRP A 140 19.62 -47.41 -9.15
N LEU A 141 18.32 -47.36 -9.43
CA LEU A 141 17.51 -48.55 -9.70
C LEU A 141 17.82 -49.20 -11.07
N LYS A 142 18.49 -48.48 -11.98
CA LYS A 142 18.90 -48.98 -13.31
C LYS A 142 20.32 -49.54 -13.33
N GLN A 143 21.08 -49.42 -12.24
CA GLN A 143 22.40 -50.04 -12.05
C GLN A 143 22.27 -51.43 -11.43
#